data_AF-A0AAV5WJ27-F1
#
_entry.id   AF-A0AAV5WJ27-F1
#
_cell.length_a   1.000
_cell.length_b   1.000
_cell.length_c   1.000
_cell.angle_alpha   90.00
_cell.angle_beta   90.00
_cell.angle_gamma   90.00
#
_symmetry.space_group_name_H-M   'P 1'
#
loop_
_entity.id
_entity.type
_entity.pdbx_description
1 polymer ?
#
loop_
_entity_poly.entity_id
_entity_poly.type
_entity_poly.pdbx_seq_one_letter_code
_entity_poly.pdbx_strand_id
1 'polypeptide(L)'
;RLEYNQAIETEKPDVLFLIARYLDANAPISGTIHEDLLYKTMSDRIAYFESKVKIKVILLQAFPLAARLVDLEKKRTAHGLPMLP
;
A
#
# COMPACT_ATOMS: atom_id res chain seq x y z
N ARG A 1 3.05 9.93 11.89
CA ARG A 1 3.53 8.56 11.54
C ARG A 1 4.09 7.77 12.74
N LEU A 2 4.15 8.32 13.96
CA LEU A 2 4.63 7.63 15.18
C LEU A 2 3.56 6.80 15.92
N GLU A 3 2.28 7.08 15.70
CA GLU A 3 1.19 6.59 16.56
C GLU A 3 0.89 5.09 16.41
N TYR A 4 0.96 4.52 15.21
CA TYR A 4 0.63 3.09 15.01
C TYR A 4 1.72 2.14 15.51
N ASN A 5 3.00 2.55 15.50
CA ASN A 5 4.09 1.73 16.04
C ASN A 5 3.92 1.55 17.56
N GLN A 6 3.64 2.66 18.26
CA GLN A 6 3.37 2.62 19.70
C GLN A 6 2.12 1.77 19.99
N ALA A 7 1.05 1.94 19.23
CA ALA A 7 -0.15 1.13 19.40
C ALA A 7 0.11 -0.38 19.23
N ILE A 8 0.90 -0.80 18.22
CA ILE A 8 1.23 -2.22 18.01
C ILE A 8 2.10 -2.76 19.16
N GLU A 9 3.04 -1.97 19.66
CA GLU A 9 3.90 -2.38 20.78
C GLU A 9 3.15 -2.47 22.12
N THR A 10 2.16 -1.60 22.32
CA THR A 10 1.31 -1.61 23.52
C THR A 10 0.27 -2.73 23.45
N GLU A 11 -0.49 -2.82 22.37
CA GLU A 11 -1.62 -3.76 22.23
C GLU A 11 -1.16 -5.19 21.94
N LYS A 12 0.01 -5.37 21.27
CA LYS A 12 0.56 -6.67 20.87
C LYS A 12 -0.49 -7.60 20.24
N PRO A 13 -1.09 -7.20 19.11
CA PRO A 13 -2.22 -7.92 18.53
C PRO A 13 -1.81 -9.34 18.11
N ASP A 14 -2.78 -10.27 18.17
CA ASP A 14 -2.60 -11.62 17.66
C ASP A 14 -2.51 -11.63 16.13
N VAL A 15 -3.35 -10.81 15.49
CA VAL A 15 -3.41 -10.67 14.03
C VAL A 15 -3.35 -9.19 13.65
N LEU A 16 -2.50 -8.86 12.68
CA LEU A 16 -2.37 -7.50 12.16
C LEU A 16 -2.74 -7.46 10.66
N PHE A 17 -3.67 -6.58 10.31
CA PHE A 17 -4.00 -6.30 8.91
C PHE A 17 -3.27 -5.04 8.43
N LEU A 18 -2.51 -5.17 7.35
CA LEU A 18 -1.80 -4.06 6.72
C LEU A 18 -2.39 -3.79 5.34
N ILE A 19 -2.68 -2.53 5.06
CA ILE A 19 -3.05 -2.08 3.73
C ILE A 19 -1.99 -1.10 3.23
N ALA A 20 -1.30 -1.45 2.15
CA ALA A 20 -0.35 -0.56 1.51
C ALA A 20 -1.13 0.42 0.64
N ARG A 21 -1.26 1.67 1.09
CA ARG A 21 -1.81 2.75 0.28
C ARG A 21 -0.76 3.20 -0.73
N TYR A 22 -1.13 3.21 -2.00
CA TYR A 22 -0.39 3.84 -3.11
C TYR A 22 1.03 3.31 -3.30
N LEU A 23 1.10 2.17 -3.98
CA LEU A 23 1.92 2.04 -5.18
C LEU A 23 1.01 1.42 -6.22
N ASP A 24 1.07 1.93 -7.45
CA ASP A 24 0.43 1.24 -8.56
C ASP A 24 0.79 -0.24 -8.45
N ALA A 25 -0.21 -1.10 -8.36
CA ALA A 25 0.03 -2.53 -8.37
C ALA A 25 0.83 -2.82 -9.65
N ASN A 26 2.00 -3.45 -9.51
CA ASN A 26 2.98 -3.64 -10.58
C ASN A 26 3.78 -2.38 -11.01
N ALA A 27 3.97 -1.41 -10.11
CA ALA A 27 4.95 -0.35 -10.33
C ALA A 27 6.29 -0.98 -10.76
N PRO A 28 6.90 -0.50 -11.85
CA PRO A 28 8.09 -1.12 -12.38
C PRO A 28 9.23 -1.00 -11.37
N ILE A 29 9.83 -2.15 -11.03
CA ILE A 29 11.08 -2.18 -10.25
C ILE A 29 12.17 -1.60 -11.15
N SER A 30 12.81 -0.53 -10.71
CA SER A 30 13.96 0.03 -11.41
C SER A 30 15.22 -0.72 -10.99
N GLY A 31 15.74 -1.60 -11.85
CA GLY A 31 16.94 -2.40 -11.56
C GLY A 31 16.60 -3.75 -10.93
N THR A 32 17.43 -4.22 -10.00
CA THR A 32 17.17 -5.49 -9.29
C THR A 32 16.30 -5.28 -8.05
N ILE A 33 15.54 -6.32 -7.64
CA ILE A 33 14.70 -6.27 -6.44
C ILE A 33 15.50 -5.93 -5.16
N HIS A 34 16.79 -6.26 -5.14
CA HIS A 34 17.71 -5.99 -4.04
C HIS A 34 18.28 -4.57 -4.07
N GLU A 35 18.06 -3.79 -5.12
CA GLU A 35 18.47 -2.38 -5.23
C GLU A 35 17.29 -1.43 -5.02
N ASP A 36 16.07 -1.93 -5.17
CA ASP A 36 14.85 -1.17 -4.96
C ASP A 36 14.70 -0.78 -3.47
N LEU A 37 14.91 0.52 -3.21
CA LEU A 37 14.84 1.10 -1.87
C LEU A 37 13.44 0.95 -1.26
N LEU A 38 12.41 1.01 -2.09
CA LEU A 38 11.03 0.89 -1.66
C LEU A 38 10.72 -0.55 -1.27
N TYR A 39 11.15 -1.53 -2.07
CA TYR A 39 11.04 -2.94 -1.74
C TYR A 39 11.74 -3.24 -0.41
N LYS A 40 12.97 -2.77 -0.22
CA LYS A 40 13.70 -2.89 1.06
C LYS A 40 12.92 -2.30 2.22
N THR A 41 12.44 -1.06 2.06
CA THR A 41 11.68 -0.37 3.10
C THR A 41 10.39 -1.12 3.47
N MET A 42 9.69 -1.69 2.49
CA MET A 42 8.49 -2.50 2.73
C MET A 42 8.85 -3.83 3.43
N SER A 43 9.92 -4.48 3.00
CA SER A 43 10.40 -5.72 3.61
C SER A 43 10.78 -5.51 5.08
N ASP A 44 11.57 -4.47 5.38
CA ASP A 44 11.99 -4.15 6.75
C ASP A 44 10.80 -3.80 7.64
N ARG A 45 9.79 -3.13 7.07
CA ARG A 45 8.53 -2.83 7.76
C ARG A 45 7.75 -4.09 8.11
N ILE A 46 7.61 -5.02 7.17
CA ILE A 46 6.90 -6.28 7.39
C ILE A 46 7.62 -7.08 8.48
N ALA A 47 8.95 -7.21 8.40
CA ALA A 47 9.75 -7.89 9.40
C ALA A 47 9.60 -7.27 10.80
N TYR A 48 9.58 -5.93 10.90
CA TYR A 48 9.28 -5.25 12.15
C TYR A 48 7.91 -5.65 12.70
N PHE A 49 6.86 -5.65 11.89
CA PHE A 49 5.52 -6.02 12.37
C PHE A 49 5.41 -7.50 12.75
N GLU A 50 6.02 -8.40 12.00
CA GLU A 50 6.08 -9.82 12.34
C GLU A 50 6.76 -10.05 13.70
N SER A 51 7.76 -9.25 14.05
CA SER A 51 8.42 -9.33 15.37
C SER A 51 7.54 -8.89 16.55
N LYS A 52 6.43 -8.19 16.28
CA LYS A 52 5.56 -7.60 17.32
C LYS A 52 4.19 -8.29 17.42
N VAL A 53 3.81 -9.05 16.40
CA VAL A 53 2.50 -9.71 16.28
C VAL A 53 2.64 -11.18 16.67
N LYS A 54 1.69 -11.71 17.44
CA LYS A 54 1.84 -13.05 18.03
C LYS A 54 1.58 -14.19 17.05
N ILE A 55 0.62 -14.02 16.13
CA ILE A 55 0.19 -15.10 15.23
C ILE A 55 0.52 -14.76 13.78
N LYS A 56 -0.02 -13.66 13.23
CA LYS A 56 0.09 -13.41 11.79
C LYS A 56 -0.08 -11.95 11.36
N VAL A 57 0.74 -11.55 10.40
CA VAL A 57 0.54 -10.34 9.60
C VAL A 57 -0.16 -10.69 8.28
N ILE A 58 -1.23 -9.98 7.94
CA ILE A 58 -2.00 -10.15 6.71
C ILE A 58 -1.88 -8.88 5.87
N LEU A 59 -1.24 -9.01 4.71
CA LEU A 59 -1.19 -7.94 3.71
C LEU A 59 -2.47 -7.97 2.88
N LEU A 60 -3.28 -6.93 3.03
CA LEU A 60 -4.47 -6.71 2.23
C LEU A 60 -4.09 -6.02 0.93
N GLN A 61 -4.62 -6.54 -0.18
CA GLN A 61 -4.57 -5.83 -1.44
C GLN A 61 -5.35 -4.52 -1.28
N ALA A 62 -4.73 -3.40 -1.64
CA ALA A 62 -5.47 -2.15 -1.73
C ALA A 62 -6.61 -2.36 -2.72
N PHE A 63 -7.84 -2.05 -2.30
CA PHE A 63 -8.97 -2.01 -3.23
C PHE A 63 -8.53 -1.21 -4.45
N PRO A 64 -8.78 -1.69 -5.67
CA PRO A 64 -8.44 -0.92 -6.85
C PRO A 64 -9.07 0.45 -6.67
N LEU A 65 -8.25 1.50 -6.78
CA LEU A 65 -8.78 2.78 -7.26
C LEU A 65 -9.62 2.40 -8.45
N ALA A 66 -10.90 2.72 -8.44
CA ALA A 66 -11.81 2.31 -9.48
C ALA A 66 -11.12 2.60 -10.81
N ALA A 67 -10.63 1.56 -11.51
CA ALA A 67 -9.90 1.74 -12.77
C ALA A 67 -10.76 2.57 -13.75
N ARG A 68 -12.07 2.44 -13.56
CA ARG A 68 -13.11 3.26 -14.14
C ARG A 68 -12.97 4.76 -13.92
N LEU A 69 -12.43 5.30 -12.83
CA LEU A 69 -12.36 6.76 -12.66
C LEU A 69 -11.35 7.37 -13.64
N VAL A 70 -10.16 6.79 -13.80
CA VAL A 70 -9.18 7.27 -14.78
C VAL A 70 -9.69 7.06 -16.20
N ASP A 71 -10.30 5.90 -16.49
CA ASP A 71 -10.89 5.62 -17.80
C ASP A 71 -12.12 6.47 -18.10
N LEU A 72 -12.94 6.78 -17.09
CA LEU A 72 -14.10 7.67 -17.17
C LEU A 72 -13.62 9.10 -17.40
N GLU A 73 -12.59 9.56 -16.70
CA GLU A 73 -12.01 10.90 -16.88
C GLU A 73 -11.41 11.06 -18.28
N LYS A 74 -10.69 10.04 -18.78
CA LYS A 74 -10.19 9.98 -20.15
C LYS A 74 -11.32 10.00 -21.18
N LYS A 75 -12.41 9.25 -20.96
CA LYS A 75 -13.58 9.26 -21.84
C LYS A 75 -14.32 10.60 -21.79
N ARG A 76 -14.47 11.20 -20.61
CA ARG A 76 -15.13 12.50 -20.39
C ARG A 76 -14.39 13.61 -21.13
N THR A 77 -13.07 13.68 -20.95
CA THR A 77 -12.22 14.65 -21.65
C THR A 77 -12.19 14.41 -23.17
N ALA A 78 -12.16 13.16 -23.64
CA ALA A 78 -12.29 12.84 -25.06
C ALA A 78 -13.65 13.27 -25.67
N HIS A 79 -14.70 13.37 -24.85
CA HIS A 79 -16.01 13.90 -25.23
C HIS A 79 -16.19 15.40 -24.91
N GLY A 80 -15.12 16.12 -24.56
CA GLY A 80 -15.14 17.56 -24.32
C GLY A 80 -15.75 18.00 -22.98
N LEU A 81 -15.97 17.07 -22.05
CA LEU A 81 -16.45 17.39 -20.71
C LEU A 81 -15.29 17.88 -19.83
N PRO A 82 -15.52 18.87 -18.95
CA PRO A 82 -14.51 19.36 -18.01
C PRO A 82 -14.14 18.28 -16.99
N MET A 83 -12.90 18.39 -16.46
CA MET A 83 -12.43 17.50 -15.41
C MET A 83 -13.28 17.65 -14.15
N LEU A 84 -13.53 16.53 -13.47
CA LEU A 84 -14.16 16.55 -12.15
C LEU A 84 -13.22 17.25 -11.14
N PRO A 85 -13.77 18.06 -10.21
CA PRO A 85 -12.99 18.76 -9.20
C PRO A 85 -12.35 17.81 -8.18
#